data_AF-A0A2E2J8L3-F1
#
_entry.id   AF-A0A2E2J8L3-F1
#
_cell.length_a   1.000
_cell.length_b   1.000
_cell.length_c   1.000
_cell.angle_alpha   90.00
_cell.angle_beta   90.00
_cell.angle_gamma   90.00
#
_symmetry.space_group_name_H-M   'P 1'
#
loop_
_entity.id
_entity.type
_entity.pdbx_description
1 polymer ?
#
loop_
_entity_poly.entity_id
_entity_poly.type
_entity_poly.pdbx_seq_one_letter_code
_entity_poly.pdbx_strand_id
1 'polypeptide(L)'
;MTLDWCPGIREACSHWRDAPMLQHTFVALEASLRDGSDVVIDASKGLVECVCQLIIDELDNPKSPLKPQKSDVPITEWFSVAIRVLRLGDVRHRKFADFIKHHNGLAESLRILRNDAGPASHGKDGFIQALTSHHRRAAVLAADSIVAFLHHAYLDTQLNPTISREPWDRFEKENALIDAQVGLAVETDDEGVPSLRFLLPGGDVLPLTIEVSRLLYQLDREAYVEALNAARSANSDELADASQMSLSSTEALDHQEFP
;
A
#
# COMPACT_ATOMS: atom_id res chain seq x y z
N MET A 1 -10.76 -2.04 -31.60
CA MET A 1 -10.82 -2.26 -30.14
C MET A 1 -9.94 -3.46 -29.84
N THR A 2 -8.77 -3.25 -29.24
CA THR A 2 -7.95 -4.33 -28.69
C THR A 2 -8.67 -4.89 -27.47
N LEU A 3 -8.94 -6.21 -27.46
CA LEU A 3 -9.43 -6.87 -26.25
C LEU A 3 -8.45 -6.61 -25.11
N ASP A 4 -8.94 -6.19 -23.95
CA ASP A 4 -8.15 -6.20 -22.72
C ASP A 4 -8.09 -7.65 -22.22
N TRP A 5 -6.90 -8.24 -22.29
CA TRP A 5 -6.68 -9.66 -21.95
C TRP A 5 -6.45 -9.88 -20.46
N CYS A 6 -6.16 -8.82 -19.70
CA CYS A 6 -5.74 -8.92 -18.30
C CYS A 6 -6.25 -7.78 -17.39
N PRO A 7 -7.56 -7.49 -17.38
CA PRO A 7 -8.13 -6.41 -16.57
C PRO A 7 -7.91 -6.61 -15.06
N GLY A 8 -8.01 -7.84 -14.56
CA GLY A 8 -7.82 -8.15 -13.14
C GLY A 8 -6.37 -8.00 -12.68
N ILE A 9 -5.41 -8.41 -13.51
CA ILE A 9 -3.98 -8.13 -13.27
C ILE A 9 -3.73 -6.62 -13.22
N ARG A 10 -4.30 -5.86 -14.16
CA ARG A 10 -4.12 -4.41 -14.21
C ARG A 10 -4.69 -3.72 -12.98
N GLU A 11 -5.86 -4.15 -12.52
CA GLU A 11 -6.47 -3.68 -11.28
C GLU A 11 -5.56 -3.95 -10.08
N ALA A 12 -5.12 -5.20 -9.90
CA ALA A 12 -4.22 -5.58 -8.82
C ALA A 12 -2.88 -4.83 -8.84
N CYS A 13 -2.29 -4.62 -10.02
CA CYS A 13 -1.06 -3.85 -10.16
C CYS A 13 -1.27 -2.36 -9.86
N SER A 14 -2.47 -1.82 -10.12
CA SER A 14 -2.81 -0.44 -9.77
C SER A 14 -3.01 -0.28 -8.27
N HIS A 15 -3.60 -1.28 -7.60
CA HIS A 15 -3.73 -1.34 -6.16
C HIS A 15 -2.35 -1.43 -5.48
N TRP A 16 -1.53 -2.40 -5.86
CA TRP A 16 -0.15 -2.57 -5.36
C TRP A 16 0.88 -1.87 -6.24
N ARG A 17 0.65 -0.58 -6.54
CA ARG A 17 1.55 0.23 -7.40
C ARG A 17 2.98 0.34 -6.88
N ASP A 18 3.13 0.29 -5.56
CA ASP A 18 4.43 0.46 -4.88
C ASP A 18 5.19 -0.87 -4.69
N ALA A 19 4.69 -1.98 -5.24
CA ALA A 19 5.35 -3.29 -5.21
C ALA A 19 6.27 -3.48 -6.43
N PRO A 20 7.60 -3.26 -6.31
CA PRO A 20 8.50 -3.15 -7.46
C PRO A 20 8.58 -4.43 -8.30
N MET A 21 8.59 -5.60 -7.65
CA MET A 21 8.65 -6.88 -8.36
C MET A 21 7.38 -7.17 -9.16
N LEU A 22 6.21 -6.82 -8.60
CA LEU A 22 4.93 -6.93 -9.29
C LEU A 22 4.91 -6.03 -10.53
N GLN A 23 5.31 -4.76 -10.38
CA GLN A 23 5.35 -3.81 -11.50
C GLN A 23 6.33 -4.23 -12.60
N HIS A 24 7.54 -4.66 -12.23
CA HIS A 24 8.52 -5.17 -13.21
C HIS A 24 7.98 -6.38 -13.98
N THR A 25 7.33 -7.31 -13.28
CA THR A 25 6.75 -8.51 -13.91
C THR A 25 5.56 -8.14 -14.81
N PHE A 26 4.75 -7.15 -14.41
CA PHE A 26 3.64 -6.65 -15.23
C PHE A 26 4.13 -5.97 -16.52
N VAL A 27 5.17 -5.15 -16.45
CA VAL A 27 5.80 -4.55 -17.64
C VAL A 27 6.33 -5.63 -18.59
N ALA A 28 6.96 -6.69 -18.05
CA ALA A 28 7.42 -7.82 -18.85
C ALA A 28 6.25 -8.59 -19.50
N LEU A 29 5.12 -8.76 -18.80
CA LEU A 29 3.90 -9.35 -19.35
C LEU A 29 3.37 -8.51 -20.53
N GLU A 30 3.22 -7.20 -20.36
CA GLU A 30 2.67 -6.31 -21.40
C GLU A 30 3.57 -6.25 -22.64
N ALA A 31 4.88 -6.17 -22.45
CA ALA A 31 5.85 -6.22 -23.56
C ALA A 31 5.77 -7.55 -24.31
N SER A 32 5.80 -8.68 -23.59
CA SER A 32 5.75 -10.02 -24.20
C SER A 32 4.40 -10.34 -24.86
N LEU A 33 3.29 -9.80 -24.36
CA LEU A 33 1.98 -9.83 -25.01
C LEU A 33 1.99 -9.10 -26.36
N ARG A 34 2.57 -7.89 -26.40
CA ARG A 34 2.64 -7.05 -27.60
C ARG A 34 3.52 -7.67 -28.67
N ASP A 35 4.68 -8.17 -28.27
CA ASP A 35 5.69 -8.71 -29.18
C ASP A 35 5.34 -10.13 -29.65
N GLY A 36 4.32 -10.74 -29.05
CA GLY A 36 4.08 -12.16 -29.25
C GLY A 36 5.32 -12.94 -28.87
N SER A 37 5.78 -12.80 -27.64
CA SER A 37 6.85 -13.60 -27.04
C SER A 37 6.29 -14.67 -26.10
N ASP A 38 6.94 -15.84 -26.02
CA ASP A 38 6.59 -16.90 -25.07
C ASP A 38 6.96 -16.55 -23.62
N VAL A 39 7.75 -15.49 -23.41
CA VAL A 39 8.04 -14.92 -22.08
C VAL A 39 6.75 -14.58 -21.32
N VAL A 40 5.65 -14.33 -22.02
CA VAL A 40 4.35 -14.05 -21.41
C VAL A 40 3.84 -15.19 -20.53
N ILE A 41 4.20 -16.45 -20.82
CA ILE A 41 3.80 -17.61 -20.02
C ILE A 41 4.51 -17.55 -18.65
N ASP A 42 5.82 -17.32 -18.67
CA ASP A 42 6.64 -17.22 -17.46
C ASP A 42 6.29 -15.95 -16.66
N ALA A 43 6.01 -14.82 -17.33
CA ALA A 43 5.54 -13.59 -16.70
C ALA A 43 4.14 -13.74 -16.08
N SER A 44 3.23 -14.47 -16.72
CA SER A 44 1.89 -14.77 -16.17
C SER A 44 2.00 -15.56 -14.86
N LYS A 45 2.89 -16.55 -14.82
CA LYS A 45 3.20 -17.32 -13.60
C LYS A 45 3.83 -16.43 -12.53
N GLY A 46 4.81 -15.61 -12.90
CA GLY A 46 5.48 -14.68 -11.99
C GLY A 46 4.54 -13.67 -11.35
N LEU A 47 3.53 -13.19 -12.08
CA LEU A 47 2.51 -12.28 -11.54
C LEU A 47 1.67 -12.93 -10.44
N VAL A 48 1.16 -14.14 -10.70
CA VAL A 48 0.39 -14.89 -9.70
C VAL A 48 1.25 -15.13 -8.45
N GLU A 49 2.53 -15.46 -8.63
CA GLU A 49 3.47 -15.62 -7.52
C GLU A 49 3.68 -14.32 -6.73
N CYS A 50 3.93 -13.19 -7.41
CA CYS A 50 4.09 -11.87 -6.77
C CYS A 50 2.85 -11.50 -5.94
N VAL A 51 1.65 -11.71 -6.49
CA VAL A 51 0.39 -11.44 -5.78
C VAL A 51 0.24 -12.34 -4.55
N CYS A 52 0.56 -13.64 -4.66
CA CYS A 52 0.54 -14.53 -3.50
C CYS A 52 1.50 -14.05 -2.40
N GLN A 53 2.72 -13.65 -2.77
CA GLN A 53 3.71 -13.16 -1.82
C GLN A 53 3.25 -11.87 -1.14
N LEU A 54 2.69 -10.91 -1.88
CA LEU A 54 2.15 -9.67 -1.32
C LEU A 54 1.05 -9.94 -0.30
N ILE A 55 0.08 -10.79 -0.64
CA ILE A 55 -1.02 -11.16 0.26
C ILE A 55 -0.48 -11.80 1.55
N ILE A 56 0.53 -12.66 1.44
CA ILE A 56 1.16 -13.30 2.60
C ILE A 56 1.90 -12.25 3.43
N ASP A 57 2.67 -11.37 2.81
CA ASP A 57 3.43 -10.36 3.53
C ASP A 57 2.52 -9.36 4.28
N GLU A 58 1.34 -9.08 3.75
CA GLU A 58 0.35 -8.19 4.37
C GLU A 58 -0.50 -8.87 5.46
N LEU A 59 -0.77 -10.18 5.36
CA LEU A 59 -1.74 -10.88 6.21
C LEU A 59 -1.15 -11.93 7.15
N ASP A 60 0.07 -12.40 6.91
CA ASP A 60 0.65 -13.49 7.69
C ASP A 60 0.89 -13.08 9.15
N ASN A 61 0.69 -14.03 10.06
CA ASN A 61 0.83 -13.77 11.49
C ASN A 61 2.30 -13.88 11.89
N PRO A 62 2.95 -12.79 12.35
CA PRO A 62 4.37 -12.86 12.74
C PRO A 62 4.63 -13.81 13.92
N LYS A 63 3.63 -14.12 14.75
CA LYS A 63 3.74 -15.08 15.86
C LYS A 63 3.62 -16.54 15.42
N SER A 64 3.04 -16.79 14.24
CA SER A 64 2.85 -18.13 13.69
C SER A 64 2.88 -18.05 12.16
N PRO A 65 4.08 -17.79 11.57
CA PRO A 65 4.18 -17.51 10.15
C PRO A 65 3.87 -18.75 9.33
N LEU A 66 3.05 -18.58 8.30
CA LEU A 66 2.79 -19.58 7.28
C LEU A 66 3.68 -19.41 6.06
N LYS A 67 4.37 -18.27 5.94
CA LYS A 67 5.31 -17.99 4.83
C LYS A 67 6.34 -19.11 4.67
N PRO A 68 6.46 -19.72 3.48
CA PRO A 68 7.48 -20.69 3.15
C PRO A 68 8.90 -20.15 3.39
N GLN A 69 9.77 -20.97 3.98
CA GLN A 69 11.15 -20.59 4.35
C GLN A 69 12.21 -21.03 3.33
N LYS A 70 11.82 -21.79 2.31
CA LYS A 70 12.73 -22.29 1.26
C LYS A 70 12.82 -21.27 0.14
N SER A 71 13.93 -21.28 -0.59
CA SER A 71 14.14 -20.37 -1.73
C SER A 71 13.48 -20.84 -3.03
N ASP A 72 13.25 -22.15 -3.20
CA ASP A 72 12.62 -22.75 -4.38
C ASP A 72 11.24 -23.30 -4.01
N VAL A 73 10.28 -22.40 -3.91
CA VAL A 73 8.91 -22.72 -3.47
C VAL A 73 8.01 -22.74 -4.71
N PRO A 74 7.31 -23.86 -4.98
CA PRO A 74 6.43 -23.93 -6.13
C PRO A 74 5.24 -22.98 -5.95
N ILE A 75 4.77 -22.39 -7.05
CA ILE A 75 3.61 -21.49 -7.06
C ILE A 75 2.37 -22.06 -6.38
N THR A 76 2.16 -23.38 -6.43
CA THR A 76 1.05 -24.05 -5.76
C THR A 76 1.14 -23.97 -4.25
N GLU A 77 2.35 -23.94 -3.70
CA GLU A 77 2.59 -23.77 -2.26
C GLU A 77 2.36 -22.31 -1.85
N TRP A 78 2.91 -21.34 -2.61
CA TRP A 78 2.60 -19.91 -2.41
C TRP A 78 1.10 -19.64 -2.42
N PHE A 79 0.41 -20.17 -3.42
CA PHE A 79 -1.03 -20.03 -3.55
C PHE A 79 -1.78 -20.67 -2.38
N SER A 80 -1.40 -21.90 -1.98
CA SER A 80 -2.01 -22.58 -0.83
C SER A 80 -1.88 -21.76 0.46
N VAL A 81 -0.71 -21.16 0.69
CA VAL A 81 -0.48 -20.28 1.85
C VAL A 81 -1.32 -19.00 1.74
N ALA A 82 -1.37 -18.37 0.56
CA ALA A 82 -2.19 -17.18 0.32
C ALA A 82 -3.68 -17.43 0.66
N ILE A 83 -4.23 -18.57 0.25
CA ILE A 83 -5.62 -18.93 0.58
C ILE A 83 -5.83 -19.14 2.09
N ARG A 84 -4.85 -19.72 2.78
CA ARG A 84 -4.92 -19.92 4.23
C ARG A 84 -4.89 -18.59 4.99
N VAL A 85 -4.03 -17.64 4.60
CA VAL A 85 -3.97 -16.32 5.25
C VAL A 85 -5.22 -15.48 4.93
N LEU A 86 -5.82 -15.63 3.74
CA LEU A 86 -7.10 -15.03 3.37
C LEU A 86 -8.31 -15.66 4.10
N ARG A 87 -8.12 -16.77 4.84
CA ARG A 87 -9.18 -17.47 5.60
C ARG A 87 -10.42 -17.82 4.76
N LEU A 88 -10.23 -18.11 3.48
CA LEU A 88 -11.30 -18.50 2.57
C LEU A 88 -11.78 -19.92 2.95
N GLY A 89 -12.90 -20.01 3.67
CA GLY A 89 -13.36 -21.24 4.34
C GLY A 89 -13.36 -22.55 3.53
N ASP A 90 -13.28 -23.67 4.25
CA ASP A 90 -12.87 -25.01 3.77
C ASP A 90 -13.63 -25.60 2.56
N VAL A 91 -14.91 -25.29 2.36
CA VAL A 91 -15.73 -25.93 1.30
C VAL A 91 -15.48 -25.30 -0.08
N ARG A 92 -15.16 -23.99 -0.14
CA ARG A 92 -14.78 -23.28 -1.37
C ARG A 92 -13.33 -23.59 -1.77
N HIS A 93 -12.49 -23.88 -0.78
CA HIS A 93 -11.06 -24.14 -0.91
C HIS A 93 -10.73 -25.28 -1.88
N ARG A 94 -11.46 -26.41 -1.83
CA ARG A 94 -11.05 -27.60 -2.60
C ARG A 94 -11.23 -27.45 -4.12
N LYS A 95 -12.38 -26.95 -4.57
CA LYS A 95 -12.65 -26.75 -6.01
C LYS A 95 -11.81 -25.63 -6.61
N PHE A 96 -11.52 -24.60 -5.80
CA PHE A 96 -10.63 -23.53 -6.22
C PHE A 96 -9.17 -24.02 -6.29
N ALA A 97 -8.71 -24.77 -5.29
CA ALA A 97 -7.39 -25.42 -5.34
C ALA A 97 -7.24 -26.35 -6.56
N ASP A 98 -8.29 -27.10 -6.92
CA ASP A 98 -8.31 -27.92 -8.14
C ASP A 98 -8.16 -27.05 -9.41
N PHE A 99 -8.87 -25.91 -9.51
CA PHE A 99 -8.74 -24.97 -10.63
C PHE A 99 -7.30 -24.46 -10.79
N ILE A 100 -6.66 -24.05 -9.70
CA ILE A 100 -5.29 -23.55 -9.70
C ILE A 100 -4.29 -24.64 -10.04
N LYS A 101 -4.49 -25.84 -9.49
CA LYS A 101 -3.68 -27.01 -9.86
C LYS A 101 -3.76 -27.28 -11.36
N HIS A 102 -4.95 -27.20 -11.96
CA HIS A 102 -5.11 -27.36 -13.41
C HIS A 102 -4.48 -26.21 -14.19
N HIS A 103 -4.55 -24.97 -13.72
CA HIS A 103 -3.87 -23.84 -14.35
C HIS A 103 -2.34 -24.02 -14.34
N ASN A 104 -1.76 -24.33 -13.18
CA ASN A 104 -0.32 -24.58 -13.08
C ASN A 104 0.09 -25.81 -13.91
N GLY A 105 -0.70 -26.88 -13.90
CA GLY A 105 -0.48 -28.05 -14.74
C GLY A 105 -0.56 -27.74 -16.24
N LEU A 106 -1.48 -26.87 -16.65
CA LEU A 106 -1.58 -26.37 -18.02
C LEU A 106 -0.34 -25.54 -18.36
N ALA A 107 0.03 -24.55 -17.55
CA ALA A 107 1.22 -23.73 -17.77
C ALA A 107 2.50 -24.58 -17.89
N GLU A 108 2.68 -25.59 -17.03
CA GLU A 108 3.84 -26.49 -17.11
C GLU A 108 3.78 -27.40 -18.34
N SER A 109 2.60 -27.94 -18.69
CA SER A 109 2.44 -28.75 -19.90
C SER A 109 2.75 -27.94 -21.17
N LEU A 110 2.36 -26.66 -21.19
CA LEU A 110 2.68 -25.73 -22.27
C LEU A 110 4.18 -25.39 -22.31
N ARG A 111 4.83 -25.27 -21.14
CA ARG A 111 6.28 -25.07 -21.02
C ARG A 111 7.06 -26.27 -21.55
N ILE A 112 6.66 -27.49 -21.20
CA ILE A 112 7.26 -28.74 -21.70
C ILE A 112 7.06 -28.83 -23.20
N LEU A 113 5.83 -28.62 -23.70
CA LEU A 113 5.55 -28.62 -25.12
C LEU A 113 6.40 -27.58 -25.88
N ARG A 114 6.63 -26.39 -25.30
CA ARG A 114 7.54 -25.38 -25.86
C ARG A 114 8.99 -25.88 -25.89
N ASN A 115 9.49 -26.45 -24.80
CA ASN A 115 10.86 -26.94 -24.74
C ASN A 115 11.10 -28.07 -25.74
N ASP A 116 10.09 -28.93 -25.94
CA ASP A 116 10.16 -30.10 -26.82
C ASP A 116 9.79 -29.78 -28.28
N ALA A 117 9.03 -28.70 -28.54
CA ALA A 117 8.49 -28.36 -29.85
C ALA A 117 8.80 -26.91 -30.29
N GLY A 118 9.73 -26.21 -29.62
CA GLY A 118 10.12 -24.85 -30.02
C GLY A 118 10.84 -24.78 -31.37
N PRO A 119 11.14 -23.57 -31.90
CA PRO A 119 11.83 -23.39 -33.18
C PRO A 119 13.22 -24.07 -33.29
N ALA A 120 13.78 -24.49 -32.16
CA ALA A 120 15.03 -25.24 -32.06
C ALA A 120 14.85 -26.77 -32.11
N SER A 121 13.60 -27.26 -32.11
CA SER A 121 13.28 -28.69 -32.15
C SER A 121 12.99 -29.12 -33.58
N HIS A 122 13.85 -29.97 -34.13
CA HIS A 122 13.86 -30.33 -35.54
C HIS A 122 12.48 -30.79 -36.07
N GLY A 123 11.87 -30.00 -36.96
CA GLY A 123 11.07 -30.52 -38.09
C GLY A 123 9.55 -30.30 -38.11
N LYS A 124 8.95 -29.30 -37.43
CA LYS A 124 7.48 -29.09 -37.48
C LYS A 124 7.03 -27.60 -37.43
N ASP A 125 7.59 -26.74 -38.28
CA ASP A 125 7.51 -25.28 -38.13
C ASP A 125 6.11 -24.63 -38.28
N GLY A 126 5.19 -25.15 -39.10
CA GLY A 126 3.91 -24.47 -39.39
C GLY A 126 2.79 -24.69 -38.37
N PHE A 127 2.72 -25.88 -37.75
CA PHE A 127 1.66 -26.24 -36.80
C PHE A 127 1.91 -25.63 -35.41
N ILE A 128 3.18 -25.36 -35.10
CA ILE A 128 3.65 -24.94 -33.78
C ILE A 128 3.40 -23.45 -33.55
N GLN A 129 3.50 -22.59 -34.58
CA GLN A 129 3.21 -21.15 -34.48
C GLN A 129 1.74 -20.82 -34.14
N ALA A 130 0.78 -21.63 -34.61
CA ALA A 130 -0.63 -21.42 -34.29
C ALA A 130 -0.94 -21.81 -32.82
N LEU A 131 -0.42 -22.96 -32.37
CA LEU A 131 -0.57 -23.42 -30.99
C LEU A 131 0.05 -22.45 -29.98
N THR A 132 1.23 -21.87 -30.25
CA THR A 132 1.89 -20.93 -29.33
C THR A 132 1.07 -19.68 -29.04
N SER A 133 0.31 -19.14 -30.02
CA SER A 133 -0.55 -17.97 -29.78
C SER A 133 -1.71 -18.24 -28.81
N HIS A 134 -2.36 -19.41 -28.92
CA HIS A 134 -3.45 -19.80 -28.05
C HIS A 134 -2.98 -20.17 -26.65
N HIS A 135 -1.82 -20.83 -26.55
CA HIS A 135 -1.18 -21.16 -25.27
C HIS A 135 -0.85 -19.93 -24.44
N ARG A 136 -0.32 -18.89 -25.08
CA ARG A 136 -0.03 -17.61 -24.43
C ARG A 136 -1.30 -16.92 -23.92
N ARG A 137 -2.35 -16.88 -24.74
CA ARG A 137 -3.66 -16.33 -24.33
C ARG A 137 -4.25 -17.11 -23.16
N ALA A 138 -4.17 -18.43 -23.20
CA ALA A 138 -4.66 -19.28 -22.12
C ALA A 138 -3.89 -19.04 -20.80
N ALA A 139 -2.57 -18.88 -20.86
CA ALA A 139 -1.76 -18.55 -19.71
C ALA A 139 -2.17 -17.20 -19.09
N VAL A 140 -2.32 -16.17 -19.92
CA VAL A 140 -2.68 -14.81 -19.48
C VAL A 140 -4.08 -14.77 -18.88
N LEU A 141 -5.09 -15.32 -19.56
CA LEU A 141 -6.48 -15.29 -19.09
C LEU A 141 -6.65 -16.03 -17.77
N ALA A 142 -5.93 -17.14 -17.60
CA ALA A 142 -6.02 -17.90 -16.38
C ALA A 142 -5.22 -17.23 -15.24
N ALA A 143 -4.05 -16.65 -15.50
CA ALA A 143 -3.37 -15.81 -14.51
C ALA A 143 -4.24 -14.61 -14.11
N ASP A 144 -4.90 -13.96 -15.06
CA ASP A 144 -5.83 -12.85 -14.81
C ASP A 144 -6.98 -13.25 -13.88
N SER A 145 -7.61 -14.39 -14.16
CA SER A 145 -8.68 -14.94 -13.33
C SER A 145 -8.22 -15.21 -11.90
N ILE A 146 -6.99 -15.70 -11.73
CA ILE A 146 -6.42 -16.02 -10.41
C ILE A 146 -6.08 -14.75 -9.66
N VAL A 147 -5.42 -13.79 -10.32
CA VAL A 147 -5.05 -12.52 -9.71
C VAL A 147 -6.29 -11.73 -9.33
N ALA A 148 -7.30 -11.64 -10.20
CA ALA A 148 -8.59 -11.01 -9.90
C ALA A 148 -9.23 -11.63 -8.66
N PHE A 149 -9.29 -12.96 -8.60
CA PHE A 149 -9.85 -13.66 -7.44
C PHE A 149 -9.08 -13.34 -6.15
N LEU A 150 -7.75 -13.45 -6.18
CA LEU A 150 -6.90 -13.21 -5.02
C LEU A 150 -6.99 -11.75 -4.55
N HIS A 151 -7.01 -10.81 -5.49
CA HIS A 151 -7.14 -9.39 -5.22
C HIS A 151 -8.48 -9.06 -4.59
N HIS A 152 -9.60 -9.51 -5.15
CA HIS A 152 -10.91 -9.28 -4.55
C HIS A 152 -11.06 -9.96 -3.19
N ALA A 153 -10.56 -11.19 -3.04
CA ALA A 153 -10.53 -11.87 -1.75
C ALA A 153 -9.71 -11.09 -0.70
N TYR A 154 -8.60 -10.50 -1.11
CA TYR A 154 -7.78 -9.63 -0.27
C TYR A 154 -8.56 -8.37 0.16
N LEU A 155 -9.22 -7.69 -0.78
CA LEU A 155 -10.03 -6.51 -0.49
C LEU A 155 -11.19 -6.79 0.47
N ASP A 156 -11.78 -7.99 0.40
CA ASP A 156 -12.85 -8.46 1.29
C ASP A 156 -12.35 -8.94 2.66
N THR A 157 -11.03 -9.08 2.84
CA THR A 157 -10.43 -9.55 4.09
C THR A 157 -10.30 -8.40 5.09
N GLN A 158 -10.63 -8.67 6.35
CA GLN A 158 -10.36 -7.71 7.43
C GLN A 158 -8.85 -7.64 7.69
N LEU A 159 -8.29 -6.45 7.47
CA LEU A 159 -6.87 -6.18 7.62
C LEU A 159 -6.50 -5.99 9.08
N ASN A 160 -5.26 -6.32 9.43
CA ASN A 160 -4.71 -6.02 10.75
C ASN A 160 -3.86 -4.74 10.65
N PRO A 161 -4.28 -3.61 11.28
CA PRO A 161 -3.55 -2.34 11.20
C PRO A 161 -2.15 -2.39 11.82
N THR A 162 -1.82 -3.42 12.61
CA THR A 162 -0.47 -3.55 13.21
C THR A 162 0.59 -4.06 12.23
N ILE A 163 0.18 -4.63 11.10
CA ILE A 163 1.08 -5.25 10.10
C ILE A 163 0.80 -4.77 8.68
N SER A 164 -0.45 -4.44 8.37
CA SER A 164 -0.85 -4.06 7.02
C SER A 164 -0.36 -2.66 6.68
N ARG A 165 0.09 -2.49 5.44
CA ARG A 165 0.60 -1.23 4.88
C ARG A 165 -0.47 -0.43 4.11
N GLU A 166 -1.72 -0.85 4.24
CA GLU A 166 -2.86 -0.25 3.55
C GLU A 166 -3.14 1.18 4.06
N PRO A 167 -3.79 2.04 3.23
CA PRO A 167 -4.06 3.43 3.60
C PRO A 167 -5.07 3.54 4.75
N TRP A 168 -5.08 4.69 5.43
CA TRP A 168 -5.95 4.95 6.59
C TRP A 168 -7.43 4.63 6.34
N ASP A 169 -7.97 4.95 5.17
CA ASP A 169 -9.38 4.72 4.82
C ASP A 169 -9.82 3.25 4.87
N ARG A 170 -8.88 2.30 4.75
CA ARG A 170 -9.15 0.85 4.80
C ARG A 170 -9.45 0.35 6.22
N PHE A 171 -9.19 1.16 7.25
CA PHE A 171 -9.37 0.81 8.66
C PHE A 171 -10.55 1.54 9.30
N GLU A 172 -11.61 1.86 8.55
CA GLU A 172 -12.75 2.67 9.00
C GLU A 172 -13.31 2.23 10.37
N LYS A 173 -13.44 0.92 10.62
CA LYS A 173 -13.99 0.41 11.90
C LYS A 173 -13.04 0.64 13.06
N GLU A 174 -11.75 0.37 12.85
CA GLU A 174 -10.71 0.57 13.86
C GLU A 174 -10.48 2.07 14.11
N ASN A 175 -10.51 2.90 13.07
CA ASN A 175 -10.47 4.36 13.15
C ASN A 175 -11.67 4.88 13.95
N ALA A 176 -12.89 4.45 13.63
CA ALA A 176 -14.09 4.85 14.37
C ALA A 176 -14.05 4.41 15.84
N LEU A 177 -13.43 3.26 16.14
CA LEU A 177 -13.21 2.82 17.52
C LEU A 177 -12.24 3.74 18.25
N ILE A 178 -11.13 4.14 17.61
CA ILE A 178 -10.17 5.11 18.16
C ILE A 178 -10.87 6.45 18.39
N ASP A 179 -11.56 6.98 17.39
CA ASP A 179 -12.23 8.28 17.46
C ASP A 179 -13.34 8.32 18.54
N ALA A 180 -13.97 7.18 18.83
CA ALA A 180 -14.99 7.07 19.88
C ALA A 180 -14.42 6.92 21.29
N GLN A 181 -13.17 6.47 21.45
CA GLN A 181 -12.63 6.01 22.73
C GLN A 181 -11.37 6.76 23.17
N VAL A 182 -10.64 7.37 22.25
CA VAL A 182 -9.40 8.09 22.51
C VAL A 182 -9.66 9.59 22.50
N GLY A 183 -9.39 10.24 23.63
CA GLY A 183 -9.51 11.70 23.75
C GLY A 183 -8.22 12.41 23.35
N LEU A 184 -8.31 13.72 23.07
CA LEU A 184 -7.16 14.59 22.82
C LEU A 184 -7.15 15.73 23.85
N ALA A 185 -6.03 15.90 24.53
CA ALA A 185 -5.78 17.04 25.41
C ALA A 185 -4.51 17.77 24.99
N VAL A 186 -4.45 19.06 25.29
CA VAL A 186 -3.24 19.89 25.16
C VAL A 186 -2.73 20.16 26.56
N GLU A 187 -1.46 19.89 26.80
CA GLU A 187 -0.77 20.31 28.01
C GLU A 187 0.47 21.10 27.60
N THR A 188 0.84 22.08 28.40
CA THR A 188 2.08 22.82 28.23
C THR A 188 3.00 22.38 29.36
N ASP A 189 4.21 21.94 29.01
CA ASP A 189 5.20 21.57 30.03
C ASP A 189 5.76 22.80 30.76
N ASP A 190 6.59 22.56 31.77
CA ASP A 190 7.23 23.61 32.58
C ASP A 190 8.17 24.52 31.75
N GLU A 191 8.55 24.10 30.55
CA GLU A 191 9.39 24.83 29.60
C GLU A 191 8.57 25.63 28.57
N GLY A 192 7.23 25.58 28.66
CA GLY A 192 6.33 26.30 27.77
C GLY A 192 6.06 25.60 26.44
N VAL A 193 6.52 24.35 26.26
CA VAL A 193 6.34 23.59 25.03
C VAL A 193 5.00 22.84 25.07
N PRO A 194 4.11 23.08 24.08
CA PRO A 194 2.86 22.34 24.02
C PRO A 194 3.10 20.89 23.60
N SER A 195 2.46 19.96 24.31
CA SER A 195 2.42 18.53 24.01
C SER A 195 0.97 18.08 23.83
N LEU A 196 0.72 17.31 22.77
CA LEU A 196 -0.57 16.67 22.55
C LEU A 196 -0.62 15.37 23.35
N ARG A 197 -1.68 15.16 24.13
CA ARG A 197 -1.88 13.97 24.95
C ARG A 197 -3.07 13.18 24.42
N PHE A 198 -2.82 11.98 23.91
CA PHE A 198 -3.88 11.04 23.57
C PHE A 198 -4.29 10.28 24.84
N LEU A 199 -5.56 10.45 25.23
CA LEU A 199 -6.13 9.90 26.44
C LEU A 199 -6.75 8.53 26.14
N LEU A 200 -6.19 7.47 26.72
CA LEU A 200 -6.69 6.11 26.51
C LEU A 200 -7.83 5.78 27.49
N PRO A 201 -8.74 4.85 27.15
CA PRO A 201 -9.86 4.44 28.02
C PRO A 201 -9.45 3.94 29.42
N GLY A 202 -8.21 3.47 29.58
CA GLY A 202 -7.67 2.97 30.84
C GLY A 202 -7.11 4.06 31.76
N GLY A 203 -7.11 5.33 31.35
CA GLY A 203 -6.47 6.44 32.07
C GLY A 203 -4.98 6.62 31.73
N ASP A 204 -4.41 5.71 30.94
CA ASP A 204 -3.07 5.87 30.38
C ASP A 204 -3.04 7.01 29.36
N VAL A 205 -1.87 7.61 29.20
CA VAL A 205 -1.66 8.76 28.30
C VAL A 205 -0.48 8.51 27.37
N LEU A 206 -0.71 8.72 26.07
CA LEU A 206 0.33 8.70 25.05
C LEU A 206 0.69 10.15 24.66
N PRO A 207 1.83 10.69 25.13
CA PRO A 207 2.27 12.03 24.77
C PRO A 207 2.85 12.07 23.35
N LEU A 208 2.54 13.15 22.63
CA LEU A 208 3.10 13.50 21.33
C LEU A 208 3.63 14.94 21.39
N THR A 209 4.94 15.05 21.55
CA THR A 209 5.63 16.34 21.47
C THR A 209 5.84 16.71 20.01
N ILE A 210 5.14 17.74 19.55
CA ILE A 210 5.26 18.27 18.19
C ILE A 210 5.07 19.79 18.20
N GLU A 211 5.88 20.51 17.42
CA GLU A 211 5.73 21.95 17.30
C GLU A 211 4.40 22.29 16.59
N VAL A 212 3.67 23.28 17.11
CA VAL A 212 2.39 23.73 16.54
C VAL A 212 2.54 24.09 15.05
N SER A 213 3.64 24.75 14.69
CA SER A 213 3.95 25.12 13.31
C SER A 213 4.14 23.89 12.40
N ARG A 214 4.74 22.81 12.91
CA ARG A 214 4.97 21.57 12.17
C ARG A 214 3.68 20.79 11.98
N LEU A 215 2.86 20.70 13.03
CA LEU A 215 1.55 20.04 12.97
C LEU A 215 0.66 20.69 11.91
N LEU A 216 0.51 22.02 11.96
CA LEU A 216 -0.28 22.76 10.98
C LEU A 216 0.28 22.62 9.58
N TYR A 217 1.60 22.76 9.40
CA TYR A 217 2.21 22.63 8.07
C TYR A 217 1.92 21.28 7.40
N GLN A 218 1.90 20.19 8.18
CA GLN A 218 1.73 18.83 7.67
C GLN A 218 0.26 18.44 7.45
N LEU A 219 -0.66 18.95 8.28
CA LEU A 219 -2.07 18.54 8.26
C LEU A 219 -2.98 19.55 7.56
N ASP A 220 -2.75 20.85 7.73
CA ASP A 220 -3.60 21.91 7.18
C ASP A 220 -2.80 23.16 6.78
N ARG A 221 -2.52 23.26 5.48
CA ARG A 221 -1.70 24.34 4.92
C ARG A 221 -2.36 25.70 5.02
N GLU A 222 -3.70 25.78 4.99
CA GLU A 222 -4.44 27.03 5.07
C GLU A 222 -4.43 27.56 6.51
N ALA A 223 -4.72 26.69 7.49
CA ALA A 223 -4.64 27.01 8.91
C ALA A 223 -3.21 27.44 9.33
N TYR A 224 -2.17 26.84 8.74
CA TYR A 224 -0.79 27.28 8.93
C TYR A 224 -0.58 28.74 8.52
N VAL A 225 -1.09 29.14 7.35
CA VAL A 225 -0.92 30.50 6.83
C VAL A 225 -1.68 31.51 7.69
N GLU A 226 -2.89 31.15 8.12
CA GLU A 226 -3.70 31.99 9.01
C GLU A 226 -3.01 32.20 10.36
N ALA A 227 -2.53 31.11 10.99
CA ALA A 227 -1.79 31.18 12.25
C ALA A 227 -0.51 32.02 12.13
N LEU A 228 0.23 31.89 11.01
CA LEU A 228 1.43 32.69 10.76
C LEU A 228 1.11 34.19 10.64
N ASN A 229 0.01 34.54 9.96
CA ASN A 229 -0.40 35.94 9.83
C ASN A 229 -0.82 36.51 11.19
N ALA A 230 -1.60 35.77 11.98
CA ALA A 230 -2.00 36.19 13.32
C ALA A 230 -0.78 36.39 14.24
N ALA A 231 0.18 35.46 14.22
CA ALA A 231 1.40 35.57 15.01
C ALA A 231 2.26 36.78 14.60
N ARG A 232 2.32 37.10 13.31
CA ARG A 232 3.02 38.30 12.82
C ARG A 232 2.36 39.59 13.29
N SER A 233 1.03 39.66 13.26
CA SER A 233 0.26 40.80 13.75
C SER A 233 0.46 41.04 15.24
N ALA A 234 0.40 39.98 16.06
CA ALA A 234 0.66 40.09 17.50
C ALA A 234 2.07 40.61 17.78
N ASN A 235 3.07 40.12 17.05
CA ASN A 235 4.46 40.55 17.20
C ASN A 235 4.65 42.03 16.79
N SER A 236 3.96 42.49 15.73
CA SER A 236 4.00 43.90 15.33
C SER A 236 3.32 44.83 16.33
N ASP A 237 2.23 44.39 16.98
CA ASP A 237 1.52 45.16 18.00
C ASP A 237 2.36 45.28 19.28
N GLU A 238 3.05 44.21 19.72
CA GLU A 238 4.00 44.27 20.84
C GLU A 238 5.17 45.23 20.57
N LEU A 239 5.71 45.23 19.35
CA LEU A 239 6.77 46.15 18.93
C LEU A 239 6.29 47.62 18.90
N ALA A 240 5.03 47.86 18.52
CA ALA A 240 4.44 49.20 18.52
C ALA A 240 4.17 49.72 19.95
N ASP A 241 3.70 48.86 20.85
CA ASP A 241 3.39 49.22 22.25
C ASP A 241 4.68 49.47 23.06
N ALA A 242 5.72 48.64 22.85
CA ALA A 242 7.04 48.87 23.43
C ALA A 242 7.67 50.18 22.95
N SER A 243 7.43 50.58 21.70
CA SER A 243 7.91 51.85 21.15
C SER A 243 7.19 53.05 21.78
N GLN A 244 5.88 52.98 22.02
CA GLN A 244 5.10 54.05 22.67
C GLN A 244 5.44 54.22 24.16
N MET A 245 5.67 53.13 24.90
CA MET A 245 6.15 53.20 26.29
C MET A 245 7.52 53.86 26.42
N SER A 246 8.43 53.64 25.46
CA SER A 246 9.76 54.26 25.46
C SER A 246 9.72 55.78 25.19
N LEU A 247 8.78 56.23 24.35
CA LEU A 247 8.56 57.65 24.05
C LEU A 247 7.93 58.41 25.23
N SER A 248 6.91 57.83 25.90
CA SER A 248 6.25 58.47 27.05
C SER A 248 7.16 58.62 28.29
N SER A 249 8.15 57.74 28.45
CA SER A 249 9.13 57.80 29.54
C SER A 249 10.18 58.91 29.33
N THR A 250 10.34 59.39 28.10
CA THR A 250 11.31 60.44 27.74
C THR A 250 10.70 61.84 27.89
N GLU A 251 9.39 62.01 27.71
CA GLU A 251 8.68 63.29 27.90
C GLU A 251 8.42 63.64 29.38
N ALA A 252 8.50 62.68 30.31
CA ALA A 252 8.28 62.93 31.74
C ALA A 252 9.48 63.57 32.48
N LEU A 253 10.62 63.79 31.80
CA LEU A 253 11.84 64.35 32.38
C LEU A 253 12.11 65.83 32.04
N ASP A 254 11.29 66.47 31.20
CA ASP A 254 11.55 67.83 30.70
C ASP A 254 10.72 68.95 31.38
N HIS A 255 9.97 68.61 32.44
CA HIS A 255 9.26 69.59 33.28
C HIS A 255 9.69 69.51 34.75
N GLN A 256 10.98 69.75 35.00
CA GLN A 256 11.49 70.14 36.31
C GLN A 256 12.57 71.22 36.15
N GLU A 257 12.16 72.42 35.70
CA GLU A 257 12.95 73.62 35.95
C GLU A 257 12.80 74.04 37.42
N PHE A 258 13.97 74.16 38.06
CA PHE A 258 14.28 74.55 39.44
C PHE A 258 14.06 76.08 39.67
N PRO A 259 14.11 76.57 40.93
CA PRO A 259 13.26 77.63 41.50
C PRO A 259 13.56 79.07 41.07
#